data_AF-A0A529LJ54-F1
#
_entry.id   AF-A0A529LJ54-F1
#
_cell.length_a   1.000
_cell.length_b   1.000
_cell.length_c   1.000
_cell.angle_alpha   90.00
_cell.angle_beta   90.00
_cell.angle_gamma   90.00
#
_symmetry.space_group_name_H-M   'P 1'
#
loop_
_entity.id
_entity.type
_entity.pdbx_description
1 polymer ?
#
loop_
_entity_poly.entity_id
_entity_poly.type
_entity_poly.pdbx_seq_one_letter_code
_entity_poly.pdbx_strand_id
1 'polypeptide(L)'
;DISRLYVRNASGGMVPLSTLGKLVPIVGPETVPHYNNNASALINGGAAPGFSSGQAVAAMERAAANVLPRDFGYEWTGITFQELKAGSIASVVFGLAIVFVFLILAAQYESWAMPFMVLLAVPLALFGAFVVLLLRG
;
A
#
# COMPACT_ATOMS: atom_id res chain seq x y z
N ASP A 1 -13.02 7.47 43.35
CA ASP A 1 -12.05 7.15 44.42
C ASP A 1 -10.91 8.14 44.60
N ILE A 2 -10.32 8.71 43.53
CA ILE A 2 -9.26 9.74 43.64
C ILE A 2 -9.63 10.94 44.52
N SER A 3 -10.89 11.40 44.53
CA SER A 3 -11.37 12.51 45.35
C SER A 3 -11.41 12.22 46.86
N ARG A 4 -11.26 10.95 47.27
CA ARG A 4 -11.22 10.53 48.69
C ARG A 4 -9.79 10.38 49.23
N LEU A 5 -8.78 10.67 48.41
CA LEU A 5 -7.38 10.66 48.83
C LEU A 5 -7.04 11.97 49.55
N TYR A 6 -6.21 11.90 50.59
CA TYR A 6 -5.76 13.06 51.37
C TYR A 6 -4.25 13.22 51.26
N VAL A 7 -3.79 14.47 51.17
CA VAL A 7 -2.37 14.82 51.07
C VAL A 7 -2.00 15.80 52.17
N ARG A 8 -0.77 15.70 52.70
CA ARG A 8 -0.29 16.56 53.78
C ARG A 8 0.15 17.93 53.24
N ASN A 9 -0.34 19.01 53.84
CA ASN A 9 0.08 20.38 53.52
C ASN A 9 1.38 20.77 54.26
N ALA A 10 1.96 21.91 53.90
CA ALA A 10 3.21 22.41 54.50
C ALA A 10 3.13 22.64 56.02
N SER A 11 1.92 22.81 56.55
CA SER A 11 1.65 22.98 57.98
C SER A 11 1.35 21.66 58.71
N GLY A 12 1.50 20.51 58.03
CA GLY A 12 1.30 19.17 58.59
C GLY A 12 -0.15 18.67 58.60
N GLY A 13 -1.12 19.48 58.18
CA GLY A 13 -2.55 19.11 58.11
C GLY A 13 -2.88 18.30 56.85
N MET A 14 -3.90 17.43 56.94
CA MET A 14 -4.36 16.62 55.81
C MET A 14 -5.44 17.35 55.02
N VAL A 15 -5.27 17.49 53.72
CA VAL A 15 -6.18 18.19 52.80
C VAL A 15 -6.65 17.20 51.73
N PRO A 16 -7.96 17.09 51.43
CA PRO A 16 -8.44 16.20 50.39
C PRO A 16 -7.92 16.63 49.01
N LEU A 17 -7.59 15.66 48.15
CA LEU A 17 -7.01 15.92 46.83
C LEU A 17 -7.98 16.69 45.92
N SER A 18 -9.30 16.58 46.17
CA SER A 18 -10.34 17.34 45.47
C SER A 18 -10.26 18.86 45.66
N THR A 19 -9.58 19.33 46.71
CA THR A 19 -9.34 20.77 46.93
C THR A 19 -8.21 21.33 46.07
N LEU A 20 -7.36 20.47 45.51
CA LEU A 20 -6.21 20.85 44.68
C LEU A 20 -6.55 20.84 43.17
N GLY A 21 -7.60 20.14 42.76
CA GLY A 21 -7.97 20.04 41.35
C GLY A 21 -9.31 19.34 41.12
N LYS A 22 -9.85 19.53 39.92
CA LYS A 22 -11.12 18.94 39.48
C LYS A 22 -10.85 17.74 38.56
N LEU A 23 -11.45 16.60 38.87
CA LEU A 23 -11.43 15.44 37.98
C LEU A 23 -12.43 15.69 36.84
N VAL A 24 -11.97 15.63 35.60
CA VAL A 24 -12.81 15.77 34.41
C VAL A 24 -12.63 14.52 33.56
N PRO A 25 -13.70 13.73 33.31
CA PRO A 25 -13.61 12.63 32.37
C PRO A 25 -13.41 13.20 30.96
N ILE A 26 -12.36 12.75 30.28
CA ILE A 26 -12.08 13.07 28.88
C ILE A 26 -12.06 11.77 28.07
N VAL A 27 -12.45 11.87 26.80
CA VAL A 27 -12.34 10.76 25.85
C VAL A 27 -11.15 11.06 24.95
N GLY A 28 -10.24 10.10 24.83
CA GLY A 28 -9.08 10.17 23.96
C GLY A 28 -8.71 8.79 23.43
N PRO A 29 -7.94 8.73 22.33
CA PRO A 29 -7.45 7.47 21.81
C PRO A 29 -6.47 6.83 22.80
N GLU A 30 -6.58 5.53 23.01
CA GLU A 30 -5.64 4.75 23.83
C GLU A 30 -4.24 4.69 23.18
N THR A 31 -4.21 4.66 21.85
CA THR A 31 -2.98 4.66 21.05
C THR A 31 -3.12 5.56 19.83
N VAL A 32 -2.03 6.22 19.45
CA VAL A 32 -1.94 7.03 18.22
C VAL A 32 -0.93 6.35 17.29
N PRO A 33 -1.38 5.59 16.27
CA PRO A 33 -0.46 4.92 15.37
C PRO A 33 0.28 5.93 14.50
N HIS A 34 1.56 5.67 14.26
CA HIS A 34 2.40 6.49 13.38
C HIS A 34 2.95 5.64 12.24
N TYR A 35 2.97 6.20 11.04
CA TYR A 35 3.57 5.59 9.86
C TYR A 35 4.52 6.61 9.22
N ASN A 36 5.76 6.20 8.96
CA ASN A 36 6.82 7.09 8.46
C ASN A 36 6.92 8.42 9.25
N ASN A 37 6.89 8.31 10.59
CA ASN A 37 6.99 9.43 11.54
C ASN A 37 5.80 10.43 11.51
N ASN A 38 4.72 10.13 10.80
CA ASN A 38 3.49 10.92 10.78
C ASN A 38 2.37 10.18 11.52
N ALA A 39 1.54 10.91 12.28
CA ALA A 39 0.33 10.35 12.86
C ALA A 39 -0.57 9.82 11.73
N SER A 40 -1.02 8.58 11.85
CA SER A 40 -1.65 7.85 10.76
C SER A 40 -2.85 7.06 11.28
N ALA A 41 -3.77 6.74 10.38
CA ALA A 41 -4.84 5.79 10.65
C ALA A 41 -4.68 4.61 9.69
N LEU A 42 -4.67 3.38 10.24
CA LEU A 42 -4.60 2.19 9.43
C LEU A 42 -5.97 1.90 8.81
N ILE A 43 -6.02 1.85 7.48
CA ILE A 43 -7.21 1.45 6.71
C ILE A 43 -6.93 0.09 6.09
N ASN A 44 -7.76 -0.89 6.42
CA ASN A 44 -7.69 -2.24 5.87
C ASN A 44 -8.93 -2.53 5.03
N GLY A 45 -8.74 -3.27 3.95
CA GLY A 45 -9.81 -3.68 3.05
C GLY A 45 -9.31 -4.71 2.04
N GLY A 46 -10.25 -5.30 1.31
CA GLY A 46 -9.96 -6.23 0.22
C GLY A 46 -10.76 -5.83 -1.03
N ALA A 47 -10.37 -6.41 -2.17
CA ALA A 47 -11.16 -6.28 -3.38
C ALA A 47 -12.54 -6.94 -3.21
N ALA A 48 -13.58 -6.30 -3.74
CA ALA A 48 -14.91 -6.90 -3.80
C ALA A 48 -14.88 -8.16 -4.70
N PRO A 49 -15.81 -9.12 -4.53
CA PRO A 49 -15.89 -10.29 -5.40
C PRO A 49 -15.95 -9.89 -6.88
N GLY A 50 -15.11 -10.52 -7.71
CA GLY A 50 -15.01 -10.21 -9.14
C GLY A 50 -14.08 -9.05 -9.51
N PHE A 51 -13.41 -8.42 -8.54
CA PHE A 51 -12.43 -7.37 -8.79
C PHE A 51 -11.01 -7.79 -8.40
N SER A 52 -10.02 -7.27 -9.12
CA SER A 52 -8.61 -7.49 -8.79
C SER A 52 -8.13 -6.58 -7.66
N SER A 53 -7.04 -6.97 -7.01
CA SER A 53 -6.31 -6.14 -6.05
C SER A 53 -5.92 -4.78 -6.64
N GLY A 54 -5.38 -4.76 -7.86
CA GLY A 54 -5.05 -3.52 -8.57
C GLY A 54 -6.25 -2.60 -8.82
N GLN A 55 -7.42 -3.16 -9.11
CA GLN A 55 -8.66 -2.37 -9.23
C GLN A 55 -9.10 -1.79 -7.89
N ALA A 56 -8.96 -2.55 -6.80
CA ALA A 56 -9.26 -2.06 -5.45
C ALA A 56 -8.32 -0.94 -5.02
N VAL A 57 -7.02 -1.06 -5.32
CA VAL A 57 -6.02 -0.01 -5.11
C VAL A 57 -6.40 1.25 -5.89
N ALA A 58 -6.65 1.13 -7.18
CA ALA A 58 -7.06 2.27 -8.02
C ALA A 58 -8.39 2.90 -7.59
N ALA A 59 -9.31 2.12 -7.00
CA ALA A 59 -10.55 2.64 -6.43
C ALA A 59 -10.28 3.43 -5.13
N MET A 60 -9.42 2.91 -4.26
CA MET A 60 -9.01 3.58 -3.03
C MET A 60 -8.24 4.87 -3.30
N GLU A 61 -7.35 4.90 -4.29
CA GLU A 61 -6.63 6.13 -4.69
C GLU A 61 -7.59 7.21 -5.20
N ARG A 62 -8.62 6.82 -5.97
CA ARG A 62 -9.68 7.74 -6.41
C ARG A 62 -10.53 8.24 -5.23
N ALA A 63 -10.87 7.38 -4.28
CA ALA A 63 -11.61 7.77 -3.10
C ALA A 63 -10.79 8.73 -2.22
N ALA A 64 -9.51 8.41 -2.02
CA ALA A 64 -8.53 9.23 -1.33
C ALA A 64 -8.45 10.63 -1.96
N ALA A 65 -8.31 10.73 -3.29
CA ALA A 65 -8.24 12.01 -4.00
C ALA A 65 -9.49 12.89 -3.82
N ASN A 66 -10.66 12.30 -3.58
CA ASN A 66 -11.92 13.03 -3.44
C ASN A 66 -12.26 13.39 -1.98
N VAL A 67 -11.85 12.56 -1.02
CA VAL A 67 -12.28 12.66 0.38
C VAL A 67 -11.22 13.27 1.27
N LEU A 68 -9.93 13.10 0.96
CA LEU A 68 -8.85 13.59 1.83
C LEU A 68 -8.70 15.11 1.72
N PRO A 69 -8.63 15.82 2.86
CA PRO A 69 -8.20 17.22 2.89
C PRO A 69 -6.76 17.37 2.36
N ARG A 70 -6.39 18.58 1.92
CA ARG A 70 -5.08 18.86 1.30
C ARG A 70 -3.88 18.55 2.20
N ASP A 71 -4.08 18.51 3.52
CA ASP A 71 -3.04 18.26 4.52
C ASP A 71 -2.88 16.78 4.87
N PHE A 72 -3.68 15.90 4.27
CA PHE A 72 -3.59 14.45 4.47
C PHE A 72 -3.00 13.77 3.25
N GLY A 73 -2.00 12.91 3.49
CA GLY A 73 -1.49 11.96 2.52
C GLY A 73 -2.00 10.55 2.79
N TYR A 74 -1.74 9.63 1.85
CA TYR A 74 -1.89 8.21 2.06
C TYR A 74 -0.63 7.49 1.58
N GLU A 75 -0.37 6.33 2.16
CA GLU A 75 0.74 5.48 1.74
C GLU A 75 0.33 4.01 1.83
N TRP A 76 0.76 3.23 0.85
CA TRP A 76 0.53 1.79 0.82
C TRP A 76 1.61 1.07 1.63
N THR A 77 1.21 0.04 2.36
CA THR A 77 2.14 -0.80 3.15
C THR A 77 1.87 -2.28 2.95
N GLY A 78 2.74 -3.14 3.50
CA GLY A 78 2.58 -4.59 3.48
C GLY A 78 2.50 -5.16 2.06
N ILE A 79 1.49 -6.01 1.83
CA ILE A 79 1.32 -6.76 0.57
C ILE A 79 1.08 -5.80 -0.60
N THR A 80 0.21 -4.80 -0.44
CA THR A 80 -0.12 -3.83 -1.49
C THR A 80 1.11 -3.06 -1.94
N PHE A 81 1.99 -2.69 -1.01
CA PHE A 81 3.25 -2.03 -1.33
C PHE A 81 4.16 -2.93 -2.18
N GLN A 82 4.26 -4.23 -1.84
CA GLN A 82 5.05 -5.18 -2.62
C GLN A 82 4.45 -5.42 -4.01
N GLU A 83 3.12 -5.50 -4.12
CA GLU A 83 2.43 -5.66 -5.40
C GLU A 83 2.71 -4.48 -6.35
N LEU A 84 2.57 -3.25 -5.86
CA LEU A 84 2.87 -2.05 -6.63
C LEU A 84 4.34 -1.98 -7.06
N LYS A 85 5.25 -2.32 -6.14
CA LYS A 85 6.69 -2.35 -6.43
C LYS A 85 7.03 -3.43 -7.47
N ALA A 86 6.55 -4.66 -7.29
CA ALA A 86 6.82 -5.79 -8.17
C ALA A 86 6.23 -5.61 -9.57
N GLY A 87 5.04 -5.02 -9.67
CA GLY A 87 4.38 -4.74 -10.96
C GLY A 87 5.24 -3.91 -11.90
N SER A 88 5.98 -2.92 -11.37
CA SER A 88 6.90 -2.11 -12.18
C SER A 88 8.11 -2.88 -12.72
N ILE A 89 8.61 -3.86 -11.97
CA ILE A 89 9.82 -4.63 -12.33
C ILE A 89 9.51 -5.66 -13.43
N ALA A 90 8.30 -6.24 -13.44
CA ALA A 90 7.92 -7.29 -14.38
C ALA A 90 8.10 -6.86 -15.86
N SER A 91 7.71 -5.62 -16.18
CA SER A 91 7.84 -5.07 -17.54
C SER A 91 9.31 -4.92 -17.97
N VAL A 92 10.17 -4.51 -17.04
CA VAL A 92 11.61 -4.36 -17.28
C VAL A 92 12.26 -5.70 -17.55
N VAL A 93 11.94 -6.71 -16.73
CA VAL A 93 12.46 -8.08 -16.89
C VAL A 93 12.00 -8.68 -18.21
N PHE A 94 10.74 -8.49 -18.59
CA PHE A 94 10.22 -8.98 -19.86
C PHE A 94 10.91 -8.32 -21.07
N GLY A 95 11.13 -7.00 -21.03
CA GLY A 95 11.87 -6.29 -22.06
C GLY A 95 13.32 -6.78 -22.18
N LEU A 96 14.01 -6.98 -21.06
CA LEU A 96 15.35 -7.57 -21.02
C LEU A 96 15.38 -8.98 -21.59
N ALA A 97 14.37 -9.81 -21.29
CA ALA A 97 14.26 -11.16 -21.84
C ALA A 97 14.15 -11.13 -23.36
N ILE A 98 13.33 -10.24 -23.93
CA ILE A 98 13.22 -10.06 -25.39
C ILE A 98 14.57 -9.68 -26.00
N VAL A 99 15.31 -8.75 -25.37
CA VAL A 99 16.64 -8.34 -25.83
C VAL A 99 17.62 -9.51 -25.80
N PHE A 100 17.67 -10.28 -24.71
CA PHE A 100 18.56 -11.44 -24.62
C PHE A 100 18.20 -12.52 -25.64
N VAL A 101 16.92 -12.85 -25.79
CA VAL A 101 16.46 -13.80 -26.81
C VAL A 101 16.87 -13.32 -28.20
N PHE A 102 16.68 -12.04 -28.51
CA PHE A 102 17.09 -11.45 -29.78
C PHE A 102 18.60 -11.61 -30.02
N LEU A 103 19.44 -11.26 -29.04
CA LEU A 103 20.90 -11.32 -29.16
C LEU A 103 21.41 -12.75 -29.30
N ILE A 104 20.85 -13.69 -28.55
CA ILE A 104 21.21 -15.11 -28.63
C ILE A 104 20.86 -15.67 -30.01
N LEU A 105 19.66 -15.39 -30.50
CA LEU A 105 19.24 -15.81 -31.84
C LEU A 105 20.07 -15.12 -32.94
N ALA A 106 20.43 -13.85 -32.75
CA ALA A 106 21.26 -13.12 -33.71
C ALA A 106 22.64 -13.73 -33.85
N ALA A 107 23.26 -14.11 -32.73
CA ALA A 107 24.52 -14.81 -32.70
C ALA A 107 24.41 -16.22 -33.30
N GLN A 108 23.31 -16.94 -33.02
CA GLN A 108 23.08 -18.29 -33.53
C GLN A 108 22.85 -18.34 -35.04
N TYR A 109 22.06 -17.41 -35.58
CA TYR A 109 21.75 -17.34 -37.01
C TYR A 109 22.75 -16.50 -37.81
N GLU A 110 23.75 -15.92 -37.13
CA GLU A 110 24.71 -14.97 -37.72
C GLU A 110 24.02 -13.81 -38.48
N SER A 111 22.81 -13.46 -38.05
CA SER A 111 21.92 -12.55 -38.77
C SER A 111 21.03 -11.78 -37.83
N TRP A 112 20.87 -10.49 -38.09
CA TRP A 112 19.99 -9.60 -37.32
C TRP A 112 18.53 -9.67 -37.79
N ALA A 113 18.29 -10.14 -39.02
CA ALA A 113 16.94 -10.19 -39.60
C ALA A 113 16.16 -11.43 -39.15
N MET A 114 16.82 -12.59 -39.05
CA MET A 114 16.19 -13.85 -38.67
C MET A 114 15.55 -13.81 -37.26
N PRO A 115 16.24 -13.32 -36.21
CA PRO A 115 15.66 -13.19 -34.87
C PRO A 115 14.45 -12.27 -34.81
N PHE A 116 14.46 -11.20 -35.62
CA PHE A 116 13.34 -10.28 -35.70
C PHE A 116 12.09 -10.98 -36.23
N MET A 117 12.22 -11.79 -37.28
CA MET A 117 11.11 -12.59 -37.81
C MET A 117 10.57 -13.59 -36.79
N VAL A 118 11.44 -14.22 -36.00
CA VAL A 118 11.03 -15.14 -34.93
C VAL A 118 10.27 -14.41 -33.83
N LEU A 119 10.73 -13.23 -33.42
CA LEU A 119 10.08 -12.44 -32.36
C LEU A 119 8.72 -11.87 -32.75
N LEU A 120 8.40 -11.74 -34.04
CA LEU A 120 7.06 -11.37 -34.49
C LEU A 120 5.98 -12.39 -34.09
N ALA A 121 6.36 -13.63 -33.72
CA ALA A 121 5.43 -14.59 -33.14
C ALA A 121 5.02 -14.25 -31.70
N VAL A 122 5.81 -13.46 -30.96
CA VAL A 122 5.56 -13.14 -29.54
C VAL A 122 4.27 -12.34 -29.34
N PRO A 123 3.99 -11.26 -30.10
CA PRO A 123 2.70 -10.57 -30.01
C PRO A 123 1.50 -11.48 -30.25
N LEU A 124 1.60 -12.43 -31.20
CA LEU A 124 0.52 -13.38 -31.47
C LEU A 124 0.32 -14.34 -30.30
N ALA A 125 1.41 -14.82 -29.68
CA ALA A 125 1.34 -15.68 -28.50
C ALA A 125 0.73 -14.94 -27.29
N LEU A 126 1.13 -13.69 -27.06
CA LEU A 126 0.56 -12.83 -26.01
C LEU A 126 -0.93 -12.59 -26.27
N PHE A 127 -1.31 -12.29 -27.50
CA PHE A 127 -2.71 -12.09 -27.88
C PHE A 127 -3.56 -13.32 -27.55
N GLY A 128 -3.12 -14.52 -27.96
CA GLY A 128 -3.81 -15.76 -27.64
C GLY A 128 -3.95 -15.99 -26.13
N ALA A 129 -2.88 -15.74 -25.37
CA ALA A 129 -2.89 -15.87 -23.92
C ALA A 129 -3.89 -14.91 -23.26
N PHE A 130 -3.90 -13.63 -23.66
CA PHE A 130 -4.85 -12.64 -23.14
C PHE A 130 -6.29 -12.96 -23.51
N VAL A 131 -6.56 -13.39 -24.74
CA VAL A 131 -7.92 -13.76 -25.16
C VAL A 131 -8.46 -14.92 -24.32
N VAL A 132 -7.67 -15.97 -24.11
CA VAL A 132 -8.09 -17.11 -23.28
C VAL A 132 -8.27 -16.69 -21.82
N LEU A 133 -7.38 -15.85 -21.28
CA LEU A 133 -7.52 -15.30 -19.93
C LEU A 133 -8.83 -14.53 -19.77
N LEU A 134 -9.14 -13.63 -20.71
CA LEU A 134 -10.36 -12.82 -20.71
C LEU A 134 -11.63 -13.65 -20.86
N LEU A 135 -11.59 -14.73 -21.65
CA LEU A 135 -12.73 -15.63 -21.81
C LEU A 135 -12.98 -16.49 -20.58
N ARG A 136 -11.94 -16.80 -19.79
CA ARG A 136 -12.05 -17.61 -18.57
C ARG A 136 -12.46 -16.79 -17.35
N GLY A 137 -12.03 -15.54 -17.27
CA GLY A 137 -12.17 -14.68 -16.09
C GLY A 137 -10.99 -14.81 -15.14
#